data_AF-A0A5C7ML16-F1
#
_entry.id   AF-A0A5C7ML16-F1
#
_cell.length_a   1.000
_cell.length_b   1.000
_cell.length_c   1.000
_cell.angle_alpha   90.00
_cell.angle_beta   90.00
_cell.angle_gamma   90.00
#
_symmetry.space_group_name_H-M   'P 1'
#
loop_
_entity.id
_entity.type
_entity.pdbx_description
1 polymer ?
#
loop_
_entity_poly.entity_id
_entity_poly.type
_entity_poly.pdbx_seq_one_letter_code
_entity_poly.pdbx_strand_id
1 'polypeptide(L)' 'MDLKTIEREALGLTPANRAKLAHELLESLDALSPAEIDELWLDEAERRLKDLDEGRTQLVPAEEVYRKARALLK' A
#
# COMPACT_ATOMS: atom_id res chain seq x y z
N MET A 1 -9.65 12.40 -18.02
CA MET A 1 -10.64 11.61 -17.27
C MET A 1 -10.18 11.59 -15.82
N ASP A 2 -11.05 11.86 -14.84
CA ASP A 2 -10.66 11.88 -13.42
C ASP A 2 -10.80 10.50 -12.76
N LEU A 3 -10.16 10.30 -11.60
CA LEU A 3 -10.16 9.02 -10.89
C LEU A 3 -11.58 8.57 -10.52
N LYS A 4 -12.45 9.50 -10.13
CA LYS A 4 -13.84 9.21 -9.76
C LYS A 4 -14.64 8.65 -10.93
N THR A 5 -14.38 9.15 -12.14
CA THR A 5 -15.02 8.65 -13.36
C THR A 5 -14.52 7.26 -13.70
N ILE A 6 -13.21 7.03 -13.63
CA ILE A 6 -12.59 5.71 -13.88
C ILE A 6 -13.13 4.68 -12.88
N GLU A 7 -13.19 5.03 -11.60
CA GLU A 7 -13.71 4.16 -10.53
C GLU A 7 -15.17 3.78 -10.79
N ARG A 8 -16.03 4.77 -11.10
CA ARG A 8 -17.45 4.53 -11.40
C ARG A 8 -17.61 3.58 -12.59
N GLU A 9 -16.84 3.78 -13.65
CA GLU A 9 -16.90 2.95 -14.85
C GLU A 9 -16.40 1.52 -14.57
N ALA A 10 -15.30 1.38 -13.83
CA ALA A 10 -14.76 0.08 -13.42
C ALA A 10 -15.72 -0.69 -12.51
N LEU A 11 -16.41 0.01 -11.59
CA LEU A 11 -17.45 -0.59 -10.73
C LEU A 11 -18.69 -1.02 -11.52
N GLY A 12 -18.98 -0.37 -12.65
CA GLY A 12 -20.05 -0.75 -13.58
C GLY A 12 -19.79 -2.02 -14.39
N LEU A 13 -18.57 -2.55 -14.39
CA LEU A 13 -18.24 -3.80 -15.08
C LEU A 13 -18.93 -5.02 -14.44
N THR A 14 -19.09 -6.08 -15.24
CA THR A 14 -19.49 -7.39 -14.70
C THR A 14 -18.44 -7.87 -13.67
N PRO A 15 -18.81 -8.71 -12.69
CA PRO A 15 -17.86 -9.21 -11.70
C PRO A 15 -16.60 -9.84 -12.32
N ALA A 16 -16.74 -10.58 -13.42
CA ALA A 16 -15.62 -11.20 -14.12
C ALA A 16 -14.68 -10.16 -14.77
N ASN A 17 -15.23 -9.18 -15.48
CA ASN A 17 -14.42 -8.14 -16.12
C ASN A 17 -13.77 -7.21 -15.09
N ARG A 18 -14.47 -6.92 -13.98
CA ARG A 18 -13.90 -6.15 -12.88
C ARG A 18 -12.74 -6.89 -12.21
N ALA A 19 -12.89 -8.19 -11.97
CA ALA A 19 -11.82 -9.01 -11.40
C ALA A 19 -10.60 -9.06 -12.33
N LYS A 20 -10.83 -9.21 -13.65
CA LYS A 20 -9.76 -9.14 -14.65
C LYS A 20 -9.05 -7.79 -14.63
N LEU A 21 -9.80 -6.67 -14.69
CA LEU A 21 -9.21 -5.33 -14.66
C LEU A 21 -8.44 -5.08 -13.36
N ALA A 22 -8.95 -5.51 -12.21
CA ALA A 22 -8.26 -5.37 -10.93
C ALA A 22 -6.93 -6.15 -10.92
N HIS A 23 -6.89 -7.33 -11.52
CA HIS A 23 -5.67 -8.12 -11.65
C HIS A 23 -4.65 -7.43 -12.58
N GLU A 24 -5.08 -6.97 -13.76
CA GLU A 24 -4.20 -6.26 -14.70
C GLU A 24 -3.62 -4.96 -14.09
N LEU A 25 -4.45 -4.22 -13.34
CA LEU A 25 -3.99 -3.04 -12.62
C LEU A 25 -2.99 -3.39 -11.53
N LEU A 26 -3.19 -4.49 -10.80
CA LEU A 26 -2.25 -4.95 -9.79
C LEU A 26 -0.90 -5.35 -10.43
N GLU A 27 -0.92 -6.15 -11.50
CA GLU A 27 0.29 -6.56 -12.23
C GLU A 27 1.04 -5.35 -12.80
N SER A 28 0.33 -4.28 -13.16
CA SER A 28 0.98 -3.05 -13.65
C SER A 28 1.84 -2.37 -12.60
N LEU A 29 1.56 -2.58 -11.30
CA LEU A 29 2.38 -2.07 -10.20
C LEU A 29 3.66 -2.89 -10.03
N ASP A 30 3.61 -4.19 -10.29
CA ASP A 30 4.78 -5.08 -10.24
C ASP A 30 5.75 -4.84 -11.39
N ALA A 31 5.30 -4.18 -12.46
CA ALA A 31 6.10 -3.84 -13.63
C ALA A 31 6.88 -2.52 -13.49
N LEU A 32 6.74 -1.81 -12.37
CA LEU A 32 7.46 -0.57 -12.10
C LEU A 32 8.98 -0.82 -12.04
N SER A 33 9.76 0.14 -12.55
CA SER A 33 11.21 0.09 -12.44
C SER A 33 11.65 0.25 -10.99
N PRO A 34 12.87 -0.24 -10.63
CA PRO A 34 13.41 -0.03 -9.30
C PRO A 34 13.44 1.44 -8.85
N ALA A 35 13.69 2.38 -9.78
CA ALA A 35 13.71 3.81 -9.48
C ALA A 35 12.31 4.35 -9.12
N GLU A 36 11.27 3.94 -9.85
CA GLU A 36 9.88 4.31 -9.54
C GLU A 36 9.45 3.72 -8.19
N ILE A 37 9.87 2.49 -7.87
CA ILE A 37 9.62 1.86 -6.58
C ILE A 37 10.30 2.64 -5.45
N ASP A 38 11.56 3.04 -5.62
CA ASP A 38 12.31 3.81 -4.62
C ASP A 38 11.63 5.16 -4.34
N GLU A 39 11.17 5.87 -5.38
CA GLU A 39 10.42 7.12 -5.23
C GLU A 39 9.11 6.91 -4.43
N LEU A 40 8.33 5.88 -4.76
CA LEU A 40 7.10 5.55 -4.04
C LEU A 40 7.36 5.20 -2.56
N TRP A 41 8.47 4.53 -2.26
CA TRP A 41 8.87 4.22 -0.88
C TRP A 41 9.29 5.46 -0.10
N LEU A 42 9.97 6.41 -0.75
CA LEU A 42 10.35 7.69 -0.13
C LEU A 42 9.11 8.50 0.23
N ASP A 43 8.15 8.64 -0.69
CA ASP A 43 6.88 9.34 -0.44
C ASP A 43 6.12 8.73 0.74
N GLU A 44 6.04 7.39 0.80
CA GLU A 44 5.38 6.69 1.89
C GLU A 44 6.13 6.85 3.23
N ALA A 45 7.46 6.84 3.21
CA ALA A 45 8.28 7.06 4.40
C ALA A 45 8.08 8.47 4.97
N GLU A 46 8.07 9.50 4.11
CA GLU A 46 7.80 10.89 4.50
C GLU A 46 6.39 11.04 5.09
N ARG A 47 5.39 10.45 4.43
CA ARG A 47 4.01 10.45 4.91
C ARG A 47 3.90 9.82 6.30
N ARG A 48 4.53 8.65 6.50
CA ARG A 48 4.52 7.95 7.80
C ARG A 48 5.24 8.74 8.88
N LEU A 49 6.39 9.35 8.56
CA LEU A 49 7.11 10.19 9.51
C LEU A 49 6.23 11.35 9.99
N LYS A 50 5.55 12.02 9.06
CA LYS A 50 4.60 13.08 9.39
C LYS A 50 3.46 12.59 10.28
N ASP A 51 2.88 11.42 9.98
CA ASP A 51 1.82 10.83 10.81
C ASP A 51 2.32 10.50 12.23
N LEU A 52 3.60 10.14 12.38
CA LEU A 52 4.24 9.92 13.69
C LEU A 52 4.41 11.23 14.45
N ASP A 53 4.99 12.25 13.81
CA ASP A 53 5.24 13.56 14.41
C ASP A 53 3.94 14.25 14.86
N GLU A 54 2.87 14.05 14.11
CA GLU A 54 1.53 14.58 14.42
C GLU A 54 0.74 13.70 15.40
N GLY A 55 1.30 12.57 15.86
CA GLY A 55 0.64 11.66 16.80
C GLY A 55 -0.60 10.96 16.23
N ARG A 56 -0.73 10.87 14.91
CA ARG A 56 -1.86 10.21 14.22
C ARG A 56 -1.75 8.69 14.18
N THR A 57 -0.59 8.15 14.53
CA THR A 57 -0.30 6.71 14.49
C THR A 57 -0.09 6.15 15.88
N GLN A 58 -0.70 4.99 16.16
CA GLN A 58 -0.43 4.24 17.38
C GLN A 58 0.91 3.49 17.27
N LEU A 59 1.86 3.87 18.12
CA LEU A 59 3.17 3.23 18.19
C LEU A 59 3.13 1.92 18.98
N VAL A 60 3.99 0.98 18.58
CA VAL A 60 4.25 -0.26 19.32
C VAL A 60 5.64 -0.14 19.96
N PRO A 61 5.78 -0.38 21.28
CA PRO A 61 7.08 -0.38 21.93
C PRO A 61 8.04 -1.42 21.32
N ALA A 62 9.31 -1.04 21.17
CA ALA A 62 10.32 -1.90 20.55
C ALA A 62 10.47 -3.25 21.28
N GLU A 63 10.39 -3.23 22.62
CA GLU A 63 10.45 -4.41 23.48
C GLU A 63 9.37 -5.43 23.14
N GLU A 64 8.15 -4.95 22.83
CA GLU A 64 7.04 -5.81 22.44
C GLU A 64 7.31 -6.47 21.08
N VAL A 65 7.83 -5.70 20.12
CA VAL A 65 8.21 -6.21 18.79
C VAL A 65 9.29 -7.29 18.93
N TYR A 66 10.37 -7.03 19.67
CA TYR A 66 11.44 -8.00 19.90
C TYR A 66 10.96 -9.26 20.62
N ARG A 67 10.06 -9.11 21.61
CA ARG A 67 9.46 -10.25 22.30
C ARG A 67 8.66 -11.13 21.33
N LYS A 68 7.82 -10.54 20.48
CA LYS A 68 7.03 -11.28 19.47
C LYS A 68 7.92 -11.97 18.45
N ALA A 69 8.93 -11.27 17.91
CA ALA A 69 9.86 -11.84 16.94
C ALA A 69 10.62 -13.06 17.50
N ARG A 70 11.11 -12.98 18.74
CA ARG A 70 11.78 -14.11 19.41
C ARG A 70 10.85 -15.30 19.66
N ALA A 71 9.56 -15.07 19.87
CA ALA A 71 8.59 -16.15 20.08
C ALA A 71 8.32 -16.94 18.79
N LEU A 72 8.42 -16.31 17.62
CA LEU A 72 8.23 -16.97 16.31
C LEU A 72 9.40 -17.86 15.88
N LEU A 73 10.57 -17.68 16.51
CA LEU A 73 11.79 -18.46 16.23
C LEU A 73 11.93 -19.70 17.14
N LYS A 74 10.93 -19.99 17.98
CA LYS A 74 10.88 -21.18 18.84
C LYS A 74 9.94 -22.22 18.23
#